data_AF-A0A7V9EX08-F1
#
_entry.id   AF-A0A7V9EX08-F1
#
_cell.length_a   1.000
_cell.length_b   1.000
_cell.length_c   1.000
_cell.angle_alpha   90.00
_cell.angle_beta   90.00
_cell.angle_gamma   90.00
#
_symmetry.space_group_name_H-M   'P 1'
#
loop_
_entity.id
_entity.type
_entity.pdbx_description
1 polymer ?
#
loop_
_entity_poly.entity_id
_entity_poly.type
_entity_poly.pdbx_seq_one_letter_code
_entity_poly.pdbx_strand_id
1 'polypeptide(L)'
;MRPTERSIRSHELLTDTDLGRLAELAAACHGRLAASRPEWTAELLAACLVQGGARHRVHGDRGIKDLDVYLFYATPGGRNAGHCPWNRSVWTEDFGPSAHGRNLYADAERAKPSIAQRLPRWEAFAGRRVDLLARAIAPHPDGPRTAVRTWLARGAARPRHRGPLQAMPSDWHLARCPVVALEPDRGAVWWVGPGADEAFLERRASSESPLPR
;
A
#
# COMPACT_ATOMS: atom_id res chain seq x y z
N MET A 1 -24.83 -21.87 3.69
CA MET A 1 -23.44 -21.42 3.42
C MET A 1 -22.84 -21.03 4.76
N ARG A 2 -21.73 -21.63 5.20
CA ARG A 2 -21.13 -21.29 6.51
C ARG A 2 -20.56 -19.87 6.44
N PRO A 3 -20.78 -19.01 7.46
CA PRO A 3 -20.14 -17.71 7.56
C PRO A 3 -18.63 -17.83 7.35
N THR A 4 -18.05 -16.99 6.49
CA THR A 4 -16.59 -16.96 6.35
C THR A 4 -16.02 -16.08 7.45
N GLU A 5 -15.20 -16.66 8.34
CA GLU A 5 -14.57 -15.92 9.44
C GLU A 5 -13.41 -15.03 8.95
N ARG A 6 -12.88 -15.28 7.74
CA ARG A 6 -11.75 -14.54 7.16
C ARG A 6 -11.96 -14.22 5.67
N SER A 7 -11.53 -13.04 5.26
CA SER A 7 -11.45 -12.67 3.84
C SER A 7 -10.57 -13.64 3.07
N ILE A 8 -10.98 -13.98 1.84
CA ILE A 8 -10.24 -14.91 0.98
C ILE A 8 -9.10 -14.17 0.28
N ARG A 9 -7.90 -14.73 0.39
CA ARG A 9 -6.68 -14.24 -0.27
C ARG A 9 -6.41 -15.03 -1.54
N SER A 10 -5.93 -14.35 -2.59
CA SER A 10 -5.44 -15.02 -3.81
C SER A 10 -3.98 -15.45 -3.62
N HIS A 11 -3.65 -16.65 -4.06
CA HIS A 11 -2.29 -17.19 -4.06
C HIS A 11 -1.73 -17.36 -5.47
N GLU A 12 -2.45 -16.88 -6.49
CA GLU A 12 -1.96 -16.81 -7.86
C GLU A 12 -0.70 -15.94 -7.93
N LEU A 13 0.18 -16.23 -8.89
CA LEU A 13 1.40 -15.45 -9.08
C LEU A 13 1.08 -14.03 -9.53
N LEU A 14 1.68 -13.04 -8.88
CA LEU A 14 1.67 -11.66 -9.37
C LEU A 14 2.75 -11.48 -10.45
N THR A 15 2.33 -11.35 -11.70
CA THR A 15 3.23 -11.34 -12.87
C THR A 15 3.71 -9.94 -13.25
N ASP A 16 4.67 -9.84 -14.15
CA ASP A 16 5.14 -8.54 -14.66
C ASP A 16 4.07 -7.83 -15.51
N THR A 17 3.16 -8.59 -16.14
CA THR A 17 1.95 -8.04 -16.79
C THR A 17 1.04 -7.36 -15.77
N ASP A 18 0.87 -7.95 -14.59
CA ASP A 18 0.09 -7.34 -13.50
C ASP A 18 0.77 -6.07 -12.99
N LEU A 19 2.10 -6.06 -12.89
CA LEU A 19 2.86 -4.85 -12.55
C LEU A 19 2.66 -3.74 -13.59
N GLY A 20 2.58 -4.09 -14.88
CA GLY A 20 2.26 -3.14 -15.95
C GLY A 20 0.90 -2.47 -15.75
N ARG A 21 -0.14 -3.27 -15.45
CA ARG A 21 -1.49 -2.74 -15.16
C ARG A 21 -1.51 -1.86 -13.91
N LEU A 22 -0.77 -2.24 -12.87
CA LEU A 22 -0.64 -1.39 -11.67
C LEU A 22 0.05 -0.06 -11.98
N ALA A 23 1.06 -0.06 -12.86
CA ALA A 23 1.71 1.17 -13.30
C ALA A 23 0.75 2.08 -14.08
N GLU A 24 -0.11 1.52 -14.94
CA GLU A 24 -1.15 2.28 -15.65
C GLU A 24 -2.17 2.91 -14.69
N LEU A 25 -2.64 2.16 -13.69
CA LEU A 25 -3.50 2.70 -12.63
C LEU A 25 -2.82 3.81 -11.83
N ALA A 26 -1.52 3.66 -11.54
CA ALA A 26 -0.72 4.68 -10.88
C ALA A 26 -0.59 5.94 -11.76
N ALA A 27 -0.33 5.79 -13.06
CA ALA A 27 -0.25 6.91 -14.00
C ALA A 27 -1.58 7.66 -14.13
N ALA A 28 -2.71 6.94 -14.22
CA ALA A 28 -4.04 7.54 -14.24
C ALA A 28 -4.34 8.29 -12.93
N CYS A 29 -3.95 7.73 -11.78
CA CYS A 29 -4.05 8.40 -10.49
C CYS A 29 -3.20 9.67 -10.45
N HIS A 30 -1.94 9.59 -10.88
CA HIS A 30 -1.04 10.73 -10.98
C HIS A 30 -1.65 11.86 -11.81
N GLY A 31 -2.21 11.56 -12.99
CA GLY A 31 -2.87 12.56 -13.83
C GLY A 31 -4.01 13.31 -13.12
N ARG A 32 -4.85 12.59 -12.34
CA ARG A 32 -5.91 13.21 -11.53
C ARG A 32 -5.36 14.08 -10.40
N LEU A 33 -4.32 13.61 -9.72
CA LEU A 33 -3.68 14.38 -8.64
C LEU A 33 -3.02 15.63 -9.20
N ALA A 34 -2.35 15.52 -10.34
CA ALA A 34 -1.68 16.63 -11.00
C ALA A 34 -2.65 17.68 -11.52
N ALA A 35 -3.82 17.28 -12.03
CA ALA A 35 -4.88 18.21 -12.37
C ALA A 35 -5.41 18.98 -11.14
N SER A 36 -5.42 18.34 -9.96
CA SER A 36 -5.98 18.93 -8.74
C SER A 36 -5.00 19.80 -7.94
N ARG A 37 -3.71 19.43 -7.89
CA ARG A 37 -2.66 20.05 -7.08
C ARG A 37 -1.30 19.96 -7.79
N PRO A 38 -1.13 20.66 -8.94
CA PRO A 38 0.10 20.60 -9.71
C PRO A 38 1.33 20.99 -8.90
N GLU A 39 1.18 21.85 -7.89
CA GLU A 39 2.25 22.30 -7.02
C GLU A 39 2.86 21.19 -6.15
N TRP A 40 2.13 20.08 -5.92
CA TRP A 40 2.60 18.93 -5.16
C TRP A 40 2.97 17.72 -6.04
N THR A 41 2.59 17.74 -7.31
CA THR A 41 2.85 16.63 -8.26
C THR A 41 3.87 16.97 -9.34
N ALA A 42 4.48 18.15 -9.28
CA ALA A 42 5.41 18.62 -10.32
C ALA A 42 6.52 17.60 -10.62
N GLU A 43 6.92 16.82 -9.61
CA GLU A 43 7.93 15.77 -9.75
C GLU A 43 7.44 14.49 -9.06
N LEU A 44 6.96 13.53 -9.87
CA LEU A 44 6.75 12.16 -9.43
C LEU A 44 8.11 11.44 -9.39
N LEU A 45 8.54 11.08 -8.19
CA LEU A 45 9.78 10.32 -7.99
C LEU A 45 9.59 8.86 -8.37
N ALA A 46 8.52 8.23 -7.85
CA ALA A 46 8.29 6.80 -8.06
C ALA A 46 6.83 6.41 -7.87
N ALA A 47 6.43 5.34 -8.54
CA ALA A 47 5.28 4.53 -8.16
C ALA A 47 5.78 3.17 -7.68
N CYS A 48 5.26 2.66 -6.57
CA CYS A 48 5.72 1.39 -6.01
C CYS A 48 4.56 0.52 -5.52
N LEU A 49 4.61 -0.76 -5.84
CA LEU A 49 3.83 -1.79 -5.17
C LEU A 49 4.43 -2.03 -3.79
N VAL A 50 3.57 -2.07 -2.77
CA VAL A 50 3.97 -2.18 -1.37
C VAL A 50 3.13 -3.21 -0.60
N GLN A 51 3.45 -3.38 0.68
CA GLN A 51 2.68 -4.17 1.65
C GLN A 51 2.40 -5.62 1.20
N GLY A 52 1.13 -6.03 1.19
CA GLY A 52 0.70 -7.41 0.96
C GLY A 52 1.10 -7.92 -0.42
N GLY A 53 0.85 -7.11 -1.45
CA GLY A 53 1.18 -7.44 -2.84
C GLY A 53 2.69 -7.53 -3.07
N ALA A 54 3.47 -6.57 -2.56
CA ALA A 54 4.93 -6.62 -2.67
C ALA A 54 5.52 -7.82 -1.94
N ARG A 55 5.03 -8.14 -0.73
CA ARG A 55 5.46 -9.34 0.00
C ARG A 55 5.13 -10.62 -0.75
N HIS A 56 3.93 -10.73 -1.30
CA HIS A 56 3.55 -11.86 -2.12
C HIS A 56 4.51 -12.03 -3.31
N ARG A 57 4.83 -10.94 -4.03
CA ARG A 57 5.74 -10.97 -5.19
C ARG A 57 7.18 -11.36 -4.84
N VAL A 58 7.68 -10.93 -3.68
CA VAL A 58 9.09 -11.10 -3.30
C VAL A 58 9.34 -12.38 -2.48
N HIS A 59 8.43 -12.73 -1.58
CA HIS A 59 8.59 -13.86 -0.66
C HIS A 59 7.65 -15.04 -0.95
N GLY A 60 6.51 -14.82 -1.62
CA GLY A 60 5.55 -15.88 -1.92
C GLY A 60 4.88 -16.53 -0.70
N ASP A 61 5.10 -15.99 0.50
CA ASP A 61 4.78 -16.64 1.78
C ASP A 61 3.32 -16.41 2.25
N ARG A 62 2.55 -15.59 1.54
CA ARG A 62 1.14 -15.31 1.84
C ARG A 62 0.39 -14.86 0.61
N GLY A 63 -0.93 -15.05 0.60
CA GLY A 63 -1.79 -14.57 -0.47
C GLY A 63 -2.12 -13.07 -0.39
N ILE A 64 -2.60 -12.53 -1.50
CA ILE A 64 -3.00 -11.13 -1.68
C ILE A 64 -4.45 -10.96 -1.24
N LYS A 65 -4.70 -10.03 -0.31
CA LYS A 65 -6.06 -9.58 0.03
C LYS A 65 -6.45 -8.42 -0.88
N ASP A 66 -5.60 -7.41 -0.95
CA ASP A 66 -5.69 -6.20 -1.74
C ASP A 66 -4.29 -5.83 -2.23
N LEU A 67 -4.23 -4.96 -3.23
CA LEU A 67 -2.98 -4.42 -3.78
C LEU A 67 -2.83 -2.97 -3.35
N ASP A 68 -1.69 -2.61 -2.78
CA ASP A 68 -1.38 -1.26 -2.34
C ASP A 68 -0.29 -0.65 -3.22
N VAL A 69 -0.55 0.52 -3.79
CA VAL A 69 0.39 1.26 -4.63
C VAL A 69 0.63 2.64 -4.03
N TYR A 70 1.89 2.98 -3.80
CA TYR A 70 2.30 4.30 -3.34
C TYR A 70 2.90 5.12 -4.47
N LEU A 71 2.42 6.34 -4.65
CA LEU A 71 3.03 7.38 -5.46
C LEU A 71 3.87 8.29 -4.54
N PHE A 72 5.15 8.39 -4.84
CA PHE A 72 6.09 9.24 -4.13
C PHE A 72 6.40 10.48 -4.95
N TYR A 73 6.11 11.65 -4.39
CA TYR A 73 6.39 12.94 -5.00
C TYR A 73 7.56 13.62 -4.30
N ALA A 74 8.33 14.43 -5.03
CA ALA A 74 9.30 15.31 -4.40
C ALA A 74 8.54 16.36 -3.57
N THR A 75 9.02 16.60 -2.35
CA THR A 75 8.51 17.69 -1.52
C THR A 75 8.88 19.01 -2.19
N PRO A 76 7.91 19.87 -2.54
CA PRO A 76 8.22 21.12 -3.22
C PRO A 76 9.10 22.03 -2.35
N GLY A 77 9.95 22.83 -2.99
CA GLY A 77 10.85 23.76 -2.32
C GLY A 77 10.13 24.65 -1.30
N GLY A 78 10.69 24.78 -0.10
CA GLY A 78 10.12 25.58 0.98
C GLY A 78 8.87 24.99 1.65
N ARG A 79 8.41 23.79 1.27
CA ARG A 79 7.27 23.10 1.90
C ARG A 79 7.71 21.97 2.82
N ASN A 80 6.82 21.62 3.75
CA ASN A 80 6.98 20.47 4.63
C ASN A 80 6.17 19.27 4.09
N ALA A 81 6.80 18.09 3.97
CA ALA A 81 6.15 16.86 3.53
C ALA A 81 4.89 16.49 4.36
N GLY A 82 4.86 16.85 5.65
CA GLY A 82 3.70 16.67 6.53
C GLY A 82 2.46 17.47 6.11
N HIS A 83 2.63 18.54 5.34
CA HIS A 83 1.54 19.35 4.78
C HIS A 83 1.04 18.83 3.43
N CYS A 84 1.57 17.71 2.92
CA CYS A 84 1.05 17.09 1.71
C CYS A 84 -0.45 16.75 1.89
N PRO A 85 -1.33 17.24 1.00
CA PRO A 85 -2.78 17.14 1.18
C PRO A 85 -3.30 15.69 1.19
N TRP A 86 -2.49 14.74 0.69
CA TRP A 86 -2.87 13.35 0.50
C TRP A 86 -2.34 12.39 1.56
N ASN A 87 -1.70 12.91 2.62
CA ASN A 87 -1.11 12.08 3.67
C ASN A 87 -2.13 11.13 4.35
N ARG A 88 -3.43 11.42 4.25
CA ARG A 88 -4.53 10.60 4.78
C ARG A 88 -5.50 10.11 3.70
N SER A 89 -5.21 10.36 2.43
CA SER A 89 -6.07 10.00 1.31
C SER A 89 -5.73 8.60 0.80
N VAL A 90 -6.77 7.89 0.37
CA VAL A 90 -6.68 6.62 -0.34
C VAL A 90 -7.68 6.68 -1.49
N TRP A 91 -7.23 6.37 -2.69
CA TRP A 91 -8.09 6.20 -3.86
C TRP A 91 -8.15 4.73 -4.21
N THR A 92 -9.35 4.20 -4.30
CA THR A 92 -9.55 2.78 -4.57
C THR A 92 -10.03 2.58 -6.00
N GLU A 93 -9.31 1.73 -6.73
CA GLU A 93 -9.62 1.36 -8.11
C GLU A 93 -9.89 -0.14 -8.24
N ASP A 94 -10.60 -0.49 -9.31
CA ASP A 94 -10.77 -1.87 -9.75
C ASP A 94 -9.54 -2.29 -10.55
N PHE A 95 -8.87 -3.38 -10.15
CA PHE A 95 -7.80 -3.96 -10.97
C PHE A 95 -8.32 -4.45 -12.32
N GLY A 96 -9.61 -4.79 -12.41
CA GLY A 96 -10.24 -5.47 -13.54
C GLY A 96 -10.01 -6.99 -13.52
N PRO A 97 -10.62 -7.73 -14.46
CA PRO A 97 -10.49 -9.19 -14.51
C PRO A 97 -9.04 -9.66 -14.48
N SER A 98 -8.73 -10.64 -13.64
CA SER A 98 -7.40 -11.23 -13.48
C SER A 98 -7.50 -12.58 -12.76
N ALA A 99 -6.41 -13.35 -12.78
CA ALA A 99 -6.30 -14.60 -12.03
C ALA A 99 -6.49 -14.39 -10.52
N HIS A 100 -6.16 -13.20 -10.00
CA HIS A 100 -6.36 -12.89 -8.59
C HIS A 100 -7.83 -12.78 -8.15
N GLY A 101 -8.77 -12.75 -9.10
CA GLY A 101 -10.20 -12.61 -8.85
C GLY A 101 -10.53 -11.33 -8.08
N ARG A 102 -11.75 -11.26 -7.53
CA ARG A 102 -12.22 -10.12 -6.72
C ARG A 102 -11.93 -10.27 -5.24
N ASN A 103 -12.04 -9.18 -4.49
CA ASN A 103 -12.06 -9.22 -3.02
C ASN A 103 -13.31 -9.94 -2.52
N LEU A 104 -13.13 -10.90 -1.61
CA LEU A 104 -14.21 -11.56 -0.89
C LEU A 104 -14.05 -11.27 0.60
N TYR A 105 -15.01 -10.54 1.15
CA TYR A 105 -15.00 -10.09 2.54
C TYR A 105 -15.77 -11.06 3.45
N ALA A 106 -15.16 -11.40 4.58
CA ALA A 106 -15.80 -12.12 5.68
C ALA A 106 -16.96 -11.33 6.30
N ASP A 107 -17.93 -12.03 6.89
CA ASP A 107 -19.12 -11.40 7.49
C ASP A 107 -18.77 -10.42 8.60
N ALA A 108 -17.79 -10.78 9.44
CA ALA A 108 -17.28 -9.90 10.48
C ALA A 108 -16.62 -8.61 9.91
N GLU A 109 -16.07 -8.65 8.70
CA GLU A 109 -15.52 -7.47 8.05
C GLU A 109 -16.60 -6.64 7.37
N ARG A 110 -17.59 -7.28 6.76
CA ARG A 110 -18.77 -6.62 6.18
C ARG A 110 -19.54 -5.82 7.23
N ALA A 111 -19.59 -6.30 8.48
CA ALA A 111 -20.25 -5.62 9.59
C ALA A 111 -19.51 -4.35 10.08
N LYS A 112 -18.24 -4.13 9.72
CA LYS A 112 -17.50 -2.93 10.15
C LYS A 112 -18.04 -1.69 9.43
N PRO A 113 -18.45 -0.61 10.12
CA PRO A 113 -19.03 0.58 9.47
C PRO A 113 -18.15 1.17 8.35
N SER A 114 -16.83 1.19 8.57
CA SER A 114 -15.85 1.70 7.58
C SER A 114 -15.75 0.86 6.31
N ILE A 115 -16.11 -0.43 6.38
CA ILE A 115 -16.17 -1.34 5.24
C ILE A 115 -17.57 -1.30 4.63
N ALA A 116 -18.63 -1.42 5.45
CA ALA A 116 -20.02 -1.44 5.02
C ALA A 116 -20.38 -0.27 4.10
N GLN A 117 -19.91 0.94 4.40
CA GLN A 117 -20.15 2.13 3.59
C GLN A 117 -19.54 2.03 2.18
N ARG A 118 -18.43 1.31 2.02
CA ARG A 118 -17.67 1.21 0.76
C ARG A 118 -17.97 -0.08 0.00
N LEU A 119 -18.52 -1.07 0.69
CA LEU A 119 -18.74 -2.42 0.21
C LEU A 119 -19.56 -2.46 -1.10
N PRO A 120 -20.66 -1.70 -1.29
CA PRO A 120 -21.41 -1.73 -2.54
C PRO A 120 -20.55 -1.39 -3.76
N ARG A 121 -19.64 -0.40 -3.64
CA ARG A 121 -18.70 -0.06 -4.71
C ARG A 121 -17.67 -1.16 -4.92
N TRP A 122 -17.12 -1.72 -3.84
CA TRP A 122 -16.06 -2.72 -3.92
C TRP A 122 -16.55 -4.08 -4.44
N GLU A 123 -17.80 -4.44 -4.19
CA GLU A 123 -18.39 -5.68 -4.71
C GLU A 123 -18.75 -5.59 -6.19
N ALA A 124 -18.88 -4.37 -6.73
CA ALA A 124 -19.06 -4.12 -8.15
C ALA A 124 -17.76 -4.22 -8.95
N PHE A 125 -16.60 -4.34 -8.30
CA PHE A 125 -15.32 -4.53 -8.99
C PHE A 125 -15.25 -5.92 -9.66
N ALA A 126 -14.78 -5.92 -10.90
CA ALA A 126 -14.53 -7.11 -11.68
C ALA A 126 -13.21 -7.80 -11.25
N GLY A 127 -12.29 -7.04 -10.66
CA GLY A 127 -10.99 -7.47 -10.18
C GLY A 127 -10.76 -7.26 -8.69
N ARG A 128 -9.52 -7.53 -8.28
CA ARG A 128 -9.06 -7.27 -6.92
C ARG A 128 -8.97 -5.76 -6.69
N ARG A 129 -9.23 -5.34 -5.47
CA ARG A 129 -9.13 -3.94 -5.06
C ARG A 129 -7.67 -3.48 -5.12
N VAL A 130 -7.45 -2.32 -5.74
CA VAL A 130 -6.19 -1.59 -5.68
C VAL A 130 -6.38 -0.31 -4.90
N ASP A 131 -5.64 -0.15 -3.80
CA ASP A 131 -5.56 1.09 -3.05
C ASP A 131 -4.32 1.89 -3.49
N LEU A 132 -4.56 3.10 -3.99
CA LEU A 132 -3.54 4.06 -4.41
C LEU A 132 -3.41 5.12 -3.33
N LEU A 133 -2.17 5.38 -2.92
CA LEU A 133 -1.83 6.37 -1.89
C LEU A 133 -0.72 7.26 -2.40
N ALA A 134 -0.63 8.49 -1.88
CA ALA A 134 0.42 9.44 -2.27
C ALA A 134 1.17 9.97 -1.05
N ARG A 135 2.49 10.14 -1.16
CA ARG A 135 3.34 10.76 -0.15
C ARG A 135 4.31 11.73 -0.80
N ALA A 136 4.51 12.88 -0.17
CA ALA A 136 5.65 13.74 -0.47
C ALA A 136 6.85 13.27 0.35
N ILE A 137 8.01 13.14 -0.27
CA ILE A 137 9.27 12.78 0.39
C ILE A 137 10.37 13.75 -0.06
N ALA A 138 11.46 13.84 0.70
CA ALA A 138 12.60 14.63 0.26
C ALA A 138 13.23 13.96 -0.98
N PRO A 139 13.48 14.70 -2.08
CA PRO A 139 14.24 14.16 -3.20
C PRO A 139 15.68 13.86 -2.77
N HIS A 140 16.38 13.06 -3.56
CA HIS A 140 17.77 12.67 -3.30
C HIS A 140 18.61 12.86 -4.56
N PRO A 141 19.87 13.38 -4.47
CA PRO A 141 20.72 13.60 -5.64
C PRO A 141 20.98 12.32 -6.45
N ASP A 142 21.14 11.18 -5.77
CA ASP A 142 21.30 9.86 -6.42
C ASP A 142 20.00 9.28 -7.02
N GLY A 143 18.93 10.08 -7.09
CA GLY A 143 17.70 9.74 -7.78
C GLY A 143 16.61 9.06 -6.92
N PRO A 144 15.48 8.68 -7.55
CA PRO A 144 14.26 8.28 -6.86
C PRO A 144 14.39 7.06 -5.96
N ARG A 145 15.13 6.04 -6.43
CA ARG A 145 15.37 4.82 -5.65
C ARG A 145 16.01 5.14 -4.31
N THR A 146 17.03 6.00 -4.30
CA THR A 146 17.74 6.39 -3.09
C THR A 146 16.88 7.28 -2.20
N ALA A 147 16.05 8.16 -2.76
CA ALA A 147 15.06 8.94 -2.01
C ALA A 147 14.08 8.03 -1.24
N VAL A 148 13.47 7.06 -1.93
CA VAL A 148 12.54 6.10 -1.31
C VAL A 148 13.24 5.26 -0.24
N ARG A 149 14.42 4.71 -0.54
CA ARG A 149 15.20 3.92 0.45
C ARG A 149 15.57 4.74 1.67
N THR A 150 15.98 5.99 1.50
CA THR A 150 16.30 6.90 2.61
C THR A 150 15.07 7.16 3.49
N TRP A 151 13.91 7.37 2.87
CA TRP A 151 12.65 7.55 3.59
C TRP A 151 12.24 6.28 4.37
N LEU A 152 12.37 5.10 3.76
CA LEU A 152 12.11 3.81 4.42
C LEU A 152 13.08 3.54 5.57
N ALA A 153 14.38 3.83 5.39
CA ALA A 153 15.39 3.65 6.44
C ALA A 153 15.07 4.49 7.69
N ARG A 154 14.57 5.72 7.52
CA ARG A 154 14.08 6.55 8.63
C ARG A 154 12.91 5.89 9.35
N GLY A 155 11.96 5.33 8.59
CA GLY A 155 10.84 4.55 9.14
C GLY A 155 11.28 3.30 9.89
N ALA A 156 12.31 2.60 9.40
CA ALA A 156 12.88 1.43 10.04
C ALA A 156 13.52 1.76 11.39
N ALA A 157 14.24 2.88 11.47
CA ALA A 157 14.95 3.34 12.67
C ALA A 157 14.01 3.91 13.76
N ARG A 158 12.75 4.20 13.43
CA ARG A 158 11.79 4.72 14.42
C ARG A 158 11.54 3.68 15.51
N PRO A 159 11.76 4.02 16.79
CA PRO A 159 11.45 3.13 17.89
C PRO A 159 9.95 2.88 17.93
N ARG A 160 9.57 1.68 18.35
CA ARG A 160 8.18 1.35 18.61
C ARG A 160 7.69 2.19 19.79
N HIS A 161 6.62 2.96 19.60
CA HIS A 161 5.96 3.62 20.72
C HIS A 161 5.37 2.55 21.66
N ARG A 162 5.69 2.64 22.96
CA ARG A 162 5.09 1.84 24.05
C ARG A 162 3.94 2.59 24.77
N GLY A 163 3.35 3.60 24.13
CA GLY A 163 2.24 4.42 24.68
C GLY A 163 0.91 4.20 23.95
N PRO A 164 -0.20 4.77 24.44
CA PRO A 164 -1.54 4.50 23.89
C PRO A 164 -1.64 4.91 22.42
N LEU A 165 -1.92 3.91 21.57
CA LEU A 165 -2.48 3.90 20.19
C LEU A 165 -2.26 5.15 19.31
N GLN A 166 -1.07 5.73 19.26
CA GLN A 166 -0.73 6.59 18.14
C GLN A 166 -0.38 5.69 16.95
N ALA A 167 -1.20 5.73 15.89
CA ALA A 167 -0.94 4.95 14.68
C ALA A 167 0.45 5.31 14.14
N MET A 168 1.27 4.29 13.88
CA MET A 168 2.62 4.50 13.35
C MET A 168 2.55 5.15 11.95
N PRO A 169 3.50 6.02 11.61
CA PRO A 169 3.50 6.69 10.31
C PRO A 169 3.76 5.70 9.16
N SER A 170 3.43 6.11 7.92
CA SER A 170 3.51 5.21 6.76
C SER A 170 4.94 4.73 6.46
N ASP A 171 5.96 5.55 6.71
CA ASP A 171 7.37 5.15 6.59
C ASP A 171 7.69 3.95 7.49
N TRP A 172 7.18 3.95 8.73
CA TRP A 172 7.37 2.84 9.66
C TRP A 172 6.71 1.55 9.16
N HIS A 173 5.48 1.63 8.66
CA HIS A 173 4.76 0.45 8.14
C HIS A 173 5.41 -0.08 6.86
N LEU A 174 5.77 0.80 5.93
CA LEU A 174 6.35 0.41 4.65
C LEU A 174 7.77 -0.13 4.80
N ALA A 175 8.55 0.35 5.76
CA ALA A 175 9.89 -0.18 6.04
C ALA A 175 9.89 -1.67 6.45
N ARG A 176 8.74 -2.23 6.84
CA ARG A 176 8.58 -3.64 7.28
C ARG A 176 8.05 -4.57 6.20
N CYS A 177 7.88 -4.09 4.99
CA CYS A 177 7.46 -4.90 3.86
C CYS A 177 8.39 -4.62 2.67
N PRO A 178 8.50 -5.56 1.72
CA PRO A 178 9.17 -5.27 0.47
C PRO A 178 8.52 -4.08 -0.25
N VAL A 179 9.31 -3.38 -1.04
CA VAL A 179 8.88 -2.32 -1.96
C VAL A 179 9.41 -2.67 -3.34
N VAL A 180 8.48 -2.84 -4.28
CA VAL A 180 8.77 -3.17 -5.68
C VAL A 180 8.40 -1.95 -6.52
N ALA A 181 9.34 -1.46 -7.32
CA ALA A 181 9.09 -0.33 -8.19
C ALA A 181 8.13 -0.71 -9.34
N LEU A 182 7.21 0.19 -9.64
CA LEU A 182 6.36 0.16 -10.83
C LEU A 182 6.87 1.17 -11.86
N GLU A 183 7.36 2.31 -11.39
CA GLU A 183 8.04 3.36 -12.14
C GLU A 183 9.16 3.97 -11.28
N PRO A 184 10.33 4.31 -11.86
CA PRO A 184 10.73 4.05 -13.25
C PRO A 184 11.23 2.61 -13.49
N ASP A 185 11.67 1.90 -12.44
CA ASP A 185 12.36 0.60 -12.57
C ASP A 185 11.39 -0.58 -12.37
N ARG A 186 10.40 -0.74 -13.25
CA ARG A 186 9.32 -1.72 -13.06
C ARG A 186 9.83 -3.12 -12.71
N GLY A 187 9.32 -3.69 -11.63
CA GLY A 187 9.69 -5.02 -11.11
C GLY A 187 10.94 -5.04 -10.23
N ALA A 188 11.72 -3.96 -10.18
CA ALA A 188 12.91 -3.90 -9.35
C ALA A 188 12.54 -3.85 -7.87
N VAL A 189 13.19 -4.70 -7.06
CA VAL A 189 13.05 -4.67 -5.60
C VAL A 189 13.94 -3.57 -5.04
N TRP A 190 13.33 -2.49 -4.57
CA TRP A 190 14.04 -1.34 -4.02
C TRP A 190 14.30 -1.46 -2.52
N TRP A 191 13.45 -2.22 -1.83
CA TRP A 191 13.58 -2.52 -0.42
C TRP A 191 13.09 -3.94 -0.20
N VAL A 192 13.92 -4.82 0.36
CA VAL A 192 13.51 -6.19 0.69
C VAL A 192 12.69 -6.23 1.98
N GLY A 193 12.93 -5.28 2.89
CA GLY A 193 12.34 -5.32 4.24
C GLY A 193 12.88 -6.48 5.09
N PRO A 194 12.40 -6.63 6.33
CA PRO A 194 12.76 -7.73 7.21
C PRO A 194 12.17 -9.05 6.68
N GLY A 195 12.96 -10.13 6.79
CA GLY A 195 12.50 -11.47 6.41
C GLY A 195 11.31 -11.95 7.26
N ALA A 196 11.28 -11.58 8.54
CA ALA A 196 10.14 -11.81 9.42
C ALA A 196 9.05 -10.73 9.24
N ASP A 197 7.80 -11.15 9.07
CA ASP A 197 6.67 -10.24 8.89
C ASP A 197 6.16 -9.66 10.22
N GLU A 198 7.00 -8.89 10.91
CA GLU A 198 6.63 -8.29 12.20
C GLU A 198 5.30 -7.50 12.10
N ALA A 199 5.06 -6.79 11.00
CA ALA A 199 3.85 -5.99 10.79
C ALA A 199 2.57 -6.83 10.56
N PHE A 200 2.68 -8.04 10.01
CA PHE A 200 1.56 -8.98 9.93
C PHE A 200 1.36 -9.74 11.23
N LEU A 201 2.44 -10.21 11.86
CA LEU A 201 2.41 -10.85 13.17
C LEU A 201 1.74 -9.93 14.21
N GLU A 202 2.03 -8.63 14.15
CA GLU A 202 1.41 -7.63 15.03
C GLU A 202 -0.06 -7.39 14.73
N ARG A 203 -0.46 -7.27 13.45
CA ARG A 203 -1.88 -7.17 13.08
C ARG A 203 -2.67 -8.41 13.48
N ARG A 204 -2.02 -9.59 13.46
CA ARG A 204 -2.58 -10.86 13.94
C ARG A 204 -2.74 -10.87 15.46
N ALA A 205 -1.69 -10.47 16.20
CA ALA A 205 -1.70 -10.38 17.66
C ALA A 205 -2.73 -9.37 18.18
N SER A 206 -2.91 -8.22 17.51
CA SER A 206 -3.94 -7.23 17.86
C SER A 206 -5.36 -7.69 17.51
N SER A 207 -5.54 -8.65 16.59
CA SER A 207 -6.83 -9.27 16.29
C SER A 207 -7.13 -10.51 17.15
N GLU A 208 -6.16 -11.00 17.91
CA GLU A 208 -6.24 -12.15 18.81
C GLU A 208 -6.21 -11.72 20.29
N SER A 209 -6.69 -10.51 20.63
CA SER A 209 -6.92 -10.16 22.04
C SER A 209 -7.89 -11.17 22.66
N PRO A 210 -7.53 -11.84 23.77
CA PRO A 210 -8.39 -12.84 24.39
C PRO A 210 -9.65 -12.15 24.93
N LEU A 211 -10.79 -12.79 24.70
CA LEU A 211 -12.05 -12.41 25.33
C LEU A 211 -11.82 -12.18 26.83
N PRO A 212 -12.36 -11.09 27.41
CA PRO A 212 -12.33 -10.93 28.86
C PRO A 212 -13.06 -12.13 29.48
N ARG A 213 -12.39 -12.75 30.47
CA ARG A 213 -12.97 -13.81 31.29
C ARG A 213 -14.11 -13.27 32.15
#